data_AF-A0A3C1Y727-F1
#
_entry.id   AF-A0A3C1Y727-F1
#
_cell.length_a   1.000
_cell.length_b   1.000
_cell.length_c   1.000
_cell.angle_alpha   90.00
_cell.angle_beta   90.00
_cell.angle_gamma   90.00
#
_symmetry.space_group_name_H-M   'P 1'
#
loop_
_entity.id
_entity.type
_entity.pdbx_description
1 polymer ?
#
loop_
_entity_poly.entity_id
_entity_poly.type
_entity_poly.pdbx_seq_one_letter_code
_entity_poly.pdbx_strand_id
1 'polypeptide(L)'
;MNTTISPRDAQWREELRKAMPAKERTSIPRCSMPQLQADYRVTNNEEVNLGLSQEQAVTEATRCLDCPDPQCVTGCPVGINIPGFIKNIERGEFGQAAEVLRETSALPAVCGRVCPQERQCESKCIYNRMKKAPVAIGYLERFAADAANAAAKGETSVAAGSVPDAVKVAVVGSGPAGLSFAGAMARLGYKVHVFEALHEIGGVLKYGIPEFRLPNSVVDVEIDSLRAQGVEFMPNCVIGKTLGYDDLMEMGFRGVFVGSGAGLPRFMGIPGENFVGVMSSNEYLTRVNLMGAGRPGWATPVIKGRRVAVIGGGNTAMDSCRTARRMGAEEVYIVYRRGEEEMPARVEEVLHAKEEGVRFLTLHNPVEYLGDEQGRVRAMRLQRMELGEPDAS
;
A
#
# COMPACT_ATOMS: atom_id res chain seq x y z
N MET A 1 -18.89 -5.13 21.75
CA MET A 1 -18.16 -6.42 21.86
C MET A 1 -18.11 -6.99 20.46
N ASN A 2 -16.96 -6.93 19.77
CA ASN A 2 -16.85 -7.53 18.44
C ASN A 2 -16.89 -9.04 18.61
N THR A 3 -18.02 -9.64 18.25
CA THR A 3 -18.14 -11.09 18.04
C THR A 3 -17.37 -11.43 16.78
N THR A 4 -16.06 -11.66 16.93
CA THR A 4 -15.24 -12.20 15.83
C THR A 4 -15.67 -13.64 15.55
N ILE A 5 -15.66 -14.05 14.28
CA ILE A 5 -15.95 -15.44 13.87
C ILE A 5 -14.81 -16.39 14.25
N SER A 6 -13.65 -15.85 14.65
CA SER A 6 -12.49 -16.62 15.08
C SER A 6 -12.05 -16.19 16.48
N PRO A 7 -12.84 -16.47 17.53
CA PRO A 7 -12.48 -16.14 18.90
C PRO A 7 -11.39 -17.11 19.39
N ARG A 8 -10.56 -16.68 20.34
CA ARG A 8 -9.37 -17.44 20.77
C ARG A 8 -9.71 -18.78 21.42
N ASP A 9 -10.80 -18.81 22.17
CA ASP A 9 -11.36 -19.95 22.90
C ASP A 9 -12.16 -20.92 22.01
N ALA A 10 -12.24 -20.66 20.70
CA ALA A 10 -12.81 -21.63 19.77
C ALA A 10 -12.10 -22.98 19.88
N GLN A 11 -12.88 -24.06 19.98
CA GLN A 11 -12.38 -25.42 20.20
C GLN A 11 -11.31 -25.81 19.18
N TRP A 12 -11.53 -25.53 17.89
CA TRP A 12 -10.59 -25.85 16.83
C TRP A 12 -9.24 -25.10 16.96
N ARG A 13 -9.21 -23.90 17.55
CA ARG A 13 -7.95 -23.19 17.84
C ARG A 13 -7.23 -23.80 19.02
N GLU A 14 -7.97 -24.28 20.02
CA GLU A 14 -7.39 -25.02 21.14
C GLU A 14 -6.75 -26.33 20.67
N GLU A 15 -7.43 -27.06 19.79
CA GLU A 15 -6.91 -28.28 19.15
C GLU A 15 -5.62 -27.99 18.37
N LEU A 16 -5.59 -26.93 17.55
CA LEU A 16 -4.35 -26.52 16.85
C LEU A 16 -3.21 -26.21 17.80
N ARG A 17 -3.47 -25.48 18.90
CA ARG A 17 -2.43 -25.18 19.92
C ARG A 17 -1.90 -26.46 20.59
N LYS A 18 -2.75 -27.44 20.85
CA LYS A 18 -2.37 -28.74 21.44
C LYS A 18 -1.64 -29.64 20.45
N ALA A 19 -1.94 -29.53 19.15
CA ALA A 19 -1.38 -30.39 18.12
C ALA A 19 0.12 -30.20 17.87
N MET A 20 0.69 -29.01 18.16
CA MET A 20 2.12 -28.75 17.98
C MET A 20 2.69 -27.86 19.09
N PRO A 21 3.72 -28.33 19.84
CA PRO A 21 4.39 -27.54 20.87
C PRO A 21 5.01 -26.25 20.33
N ALA A 22 5.05 -25.20 21.16
CA ALA A 22 5.63 -23.90 20.80
C ALA A 22 7.11 -24.00 20.36
N LYS A 23 7.87 -24.93 20.95
CA LYS A 23 9.27 -25.17 20.58
C LYS A 23 9.41 -25.60 19.12
N GLU A 24 8.54 -26.51 18.66
CA GLU A 24 8.51 -26.98 17.27
C GLU A 24 8.07 -25.86 16.34
N ARG A 25 6.98 -25.14 16.66
CA ARG A 25 6.51 -23.97 15.87
C ARG A 25 7.61 -22.94 15.64
N THR A 26 8.38 -22.61 16.69
CA THR A 26 9.47 -21.62 16.57
C THR A 26 10.74 -22.14 15.90
N SER A 27 10.83 -23.45 15.64
CA SER A 27 11.96 -24.06 14.92
C SER A 27 11.78 -24.02 13.40
N ILE A 28 10.52 -23.90 12.94
CA ILE A 28 10.19 -23.67 11.53
C ILE A 28 10.89 -22.37 11.09
N PRO A 29 11.58 -22.31 9.93
CA PRO A 29 12.16 -21.07 9.40
C PRO A 29 11.08 -20.14 8.85
N ARG A 30 11.36 -18.83 8.77
CA ARG A 30 10.40 -17.87 8.17
C ARG A 30 10.36 -18.12 6.67
N CYS A 31 9.17 -18.17 6.10
CA CYS A 31 9.01 -18.29 4.66
C CYS A 31 9.56 -17.04 3.96
N SER A 32 10.34 -17.26 2.91
CA SER A 32 10.78 -16.20 2.00
C SER A 32 9.70 -15.96 0.96
N MET A 33 9.36 -14.69 0.71
CA MET A 33 8.48 -14.33 -0.40
C MET A 33 9.14 -14.73 -1.72
N PRO A 34 8.48 -15.51 -2.59
CA PRO A 34 8.95 -15.71 -3.96
C PRO A 34 8.91 -14.40 -4.73
N GLN A 35 9.96 -14.11 -5.49
CA GLN A 35 10.12 -12.86 -6.23
C GLN A 35 10.57 -13.08 -7.66
N LEU A 36 10.21 -12.16 -8.55
CA LEU A 36 10.80 -12.08 -9.88
C LEU A 36 12.30 -11.74 -9.78
N GLN A 37 13.09 -12.31 -10.70
CA GLN A 37 14.53 -12.03 -10.80
C GLN A 37 14.76 -10.56 -11.16
N ALA A 38 15.81 -9.96 -10.60
CA ALA A 38 16.06 -8.53 -10.69
C ALA A 38 16.29 -8.05 -12.13
N ASP A 39 17.06 -8.81 -12.92
CA ASP A 39 17.36 -8.53 -14.33
C ASP A 39 16.12 -8.61 -15.23
N TYR A 40 15.20 -9.53 -14.94
CA TYR A 40 13.93 -9.65 -15.63
C TYR A 40 12.94 -8.56 -15.22
N ARG A 41 12.72 -8.37 -13.90
CA ARG A 41 11.64 -7.50 -13.38
C ARG A 41 11.84 -6.01 -13.66
N VAL A 42 13.06 -5.59 -14.00
CA VAL A 42 13.32 -4.22 -14.48
C VAL A 42 12.86 -3.99 -15.92
N THR A 43 12.49 -5.03 -16.66
CA THR A 43 12.05 -4.91 -18.07
C THR A 43 10.53 -4.81 -18.23
N ASN A 44 9.78 -5.00 -17.16
CA ASN A 44 8.32 -5.05 -17.17
C ASN A 44 7.71 -4.41 -15.90
N ASN A 45 6.37 -4.39 -15.82
CA ASN A 45 5.62 -3.86 -14.68
C ASN A 45 4.89 -4.96 -13.91
N GLU A 46 5.33 -6.20 -14.03
CA GLU A 46 4.74 -7.31 -13.26
C GLU A 46 5.03 -7.14 -11.77
N GLU A 47 4.11 -7.64 -10.93
CA GLU A 47 4.27 -7.60 -9.48
C GLU A 47 5.56 -8.34 -9.08
N VAL A 48 6.47 -7.64 -8.39
CA VAL A 48 7.77 -8.22 -8.04
C VAL A 48 7.63 -9.39 -7.08
N ASN A 49 6.80 -9.22 -6.06
CA ASN A 49 6.47 -10.26 -5.10
C ASN A 49 5.36 -11.13 -5.66
N LEU A 50 5.60 -12.43 -5.80
CA LEU A 50 4.67 -13.37 -6.46
C LEU A 50 3.59 -13.92 -5.52
N GLY A 51 3.71 -13.68 -4.22
CA GLY A 51 2.83 -14.26 -3.21
C GLY A 51 3.28 -15.65 -2.78
N LEU A 52 2.78 -16.10 -1.64
CA LEU A 52 3.06 -17.45 -1.12
C LEU A 52 2.20 -18.48 -1.83
N SER A 53 2.76 -19.67 -2.09
CA SER A 53 1.94 -20.84 -2.39
C SER A 53 1.10 -21.25 -1.19
N GLN A 54 0.08 -22.09 -1.40
CA GLN A 54 -0.74 -22.63 -0.32
C GLN A 54 0.10 -23.35 0.74
N GLU A 55 1.03 -24.20 0.31
CA GLU A 55 1.94 -24.94 1.22
C GLU A 55 2.82 -23.99 2.04
N GLN A 56 3.39 -22.97 1.37
CA GLN A 56 4.19 -21.94 2.03
C GLN A 56 3.38 -21.15 3.05
N ALA A 57 2.15 -20.76 2.71
CA ALA A 57 1.26 -20.01 3.59
C ALA A 57 0.84 -20.83 4.82
N VAL A 58 0.49 -22.11 4.64
CA VAL A 58 0.17 -23.01 5.76
C VAL A 58 1.39 -23.23 6.66
N THR A 59 2.57 -23.42 6.08
CA THR A 59 3.82 -23.57 6.83
C THR A 59 4.16 -22.30 7.63
N GLU A 60 4.05 -21.12 7.02
CA GLU A 60 4.28 -19.85 7.69
C GLU A 60 3.24 -19.58 8.79
N ALA A 61 1.95 -19.90 8.53
CA ALA A 61 0.89 -19.78 9.52
C ALA A 61 1.10 -20.66 10.75
N THR A 62 1.69 -21.85 10.57
CA THR A 62 2.03 -22.79 11.65
C THR A 62 3.04 -22.20 12.64
N ARG A 63 3.88 -21.23 12.22
CA ARG A 63 4.80 -20.53 13.13
C ARG A 63 4.06 -19.70 14.19
N CYS A 64 2.85 -19.23 13.91
CA CYS A 64 2.10 -18.42 14.85
C CYS A 64 1.86 -19.19 16.16
N LEU A 65 2.26 -18.61 17.29
CA LEU A 65 2.10 -19.24 18.61
C LEU A 65 0.69 -19.12 19.17
N ASP A 66 -0.20 -18.40 18.48
CA ASP A 66 -1.52 -18.07 18.99
C ASP A 66 -1.43 -17.48 20.40
N CYS A 67 -0.81 -16.30 20.53
CA CYS A 67 -0.51 -15.72 21.84
C CYS A 67 -1.80 -15.38 22.59
N PRO A 68 -1.86 -15.58 23.93
CA PRO A 68 -3.00 -15.15 24.74
C PRO A 68 -3.14 -13.62 24.78
N ASP A 69 -2.01 -12.92 24.78
CA ASP A 69 -1.93 -11.47 24.63
C ASP A 69 -1.20 -11.14 23.31
N PRO A 70 -1.94 -11.00 22.19
CA PRO A 70 -1.34 -10.88 20.87
C PRO A 70 -0.91 -9.44 20.59
N GLN A 71 0.31 -9.08 20.99
CA GLN A 71 0.93 -7.77 20.73
C GLN A 71 1.01 -7.40 19.24
N CYS A 72 0.95 -8.38 18.33
CA CYS A 72 0.83 -8.08 16.90
C CYS A 72 -0.46 -7.33 16.55
N VAL A 73 -1.56 -7.58 17.28
CA VAL A 73 -2.85 -6.90 17.12
C VAL A 73 -2.75 -5.44 17.57
N THR A 74 -2.07 -5.17 18.70
CA THR A 74 -1.83 -3.80 19.17
C THR A 74 -0.88 -3.02 18.25
N GLY A 75 0.04 -3.72 17.57
CA GLY A 75 0.88 -3.14 16.53
C GLY A 75 0.17 -2.87 15.19
N CYS A 76 -1.04 -3.40 14.99
CA CYS A 76 -1.84 -3.15 13.80
C CYS A 76 -2.74 -1.91 14.02
N PRO A 77 -2.63 -0.85 13.20
CA PRO A 77 -3.42 0.37 13.40
C PRO A 77 -4.94 0.18 13.41
N VAL A 78 -5.43 -0.85 12.71
CA VAL A 78 -6.87 -1.18 12.63
C VAL A 78 -7.26 -2.37 13.50
N GLY A 79 -6.33 -2.91 14.30
CA GLY A 79 -6.63 -3.96 15.26
C GLY A 79 -7.11 -5.28 14.66
N ILE A 80 -6.56 -5.70 13.52
CA ILE A 80 -6.88 -7.00 12.89
C ILE A 80 -6.73 -8.13 13.90
N ASN A 81 -7.69 -9.07 13.93
CA ASN A 81 -7.57 -10.34 14.66
C ASN A 81 -6.52 -11.25 13.99
N ILE A 82 -5.25 -10.89 14.14
CA ILE A 82 -4.10 -11.52 13.46
C ILE A 82 -4.01 -13.01 13.77
N PRO A 83 -4.03 -13.45 15.04
CA PRO A 83 -4.04 -14.88 15.33
C PRO A 83 -5.24 -15.59 14.71
N GLY A 84 -6.42 -14.96 14.71
CA GLY A 84 -7.65 -15.56 14.19
C GLY A 84 -7.58 -15.89 12.70
N PHE A 85 -7.12 -14.95 11.86
CA PHE A 85 -7.01 -15.24 10.42
C PHE A 85 -5.85 -16.19 10.12
N ILE A 86 -4.72 -16.06 10.82
CA ILE A 86 -3.58 -16.95 10.62
C ILE A 86 -3.93 -18.39 10.99
N LYS A 87 -4.69 -18.60 12.07
CA LYS A 87 -5.13 -19.96 12.44
C LYS A 87 -6.14 -20.57 11.47
N ASN A 88 -6.93 -19.74 10.78
CA ASN A 88 -7.72 -20.21 9.66
C ASN A 88 -6.86 -20.69 8.49
N ILE A 89 -5.77 -19.97 8.17
CA ILE A 89 -4.81 -20.42 7.15
C ILE A 89 -4.16 -21.74 7.56
N GLU A 90 -3.71 -21.88 8.82
CA GLU A 90 -3.06 -23.12 9.30
C GLU A 90 -3.94 -24.37 9.10
N ARG A 91 -5.26 -24.26 9.29
CA ARG A 91 -6.19 -25.38 9.07
C ARG A 91 -6.73 -25.50 7.64
N GLY A 92 -6.26 -24.68 6.70
CA GLY A 92 -6.69 -24.72 5.30
C GLY A 92 -7.99 -23.95 4.98
N GLU A 93 -8.56 -23.23 5.94
CA GLU A 93 -9.84 -22.50 5.80
C GLU A 93 -9.62 -21.06 5.32
N PHE A 94 -9.14 -20.89 4.08
CA PHE A 94 -8.71 -19.56 3.57
C PHE A 94 -9.85 -18.56 3.40
N GLY A 95 -11.06 -19.03 3.05
CA GLY A 95 -12.25 -18.18 2.98
C GLY A 95 -12.56 -17.54 4.34
N GLN A 96 -12.53 -18.35 5.41
CA GLN A 96 -12.74 -17.88 6.77
C GLN A 96 -11.59 -16.97 7.24
N ALA A 97 -10.35 -17.20 6.79
CA ALA A 97 -9.25 -16.27 7.05
C ALA A 97 -9.55 -14.88 6.47
N ALA A 98 -10.03 -14.81 5.23
CA ALA A 98 -10.40 -13.56 4.60
C ALA A 98 -11.62 -12.89 5.26
N GLU A 99 -12.60 -13.67 5.74
CA GLU A 99 -13.71 -13.13 6.53
C GLU A 99 -13.24 -12.47 7.82
N VAL A 100 -12.32 -13.10 8.57
CA VAL A 100 -11.72 -12.50 9.77
C VAL A 100 -11.00 -11.18 9.45
N LEU A 101 -10.30 -11.10 8.30
CA LEU A 101 -9.67 -9.85 7.86
C LEU A 101 -10.71 -8.75 7.60
N ARG A 102 -11.82 -9.09 6.94
CA ARG A 102 -12.91 -8.16 6.60
C ARG A 102 -13.68 -7.61 7.80
N GLU A 103 -13.55 -8.21 8.99
CA GLU A 103 -14.14 -7.68 10.22
C GLU A 103 -13.62 -6.28 10.57
N THR A 104 -12.39 -5.95 10.16
CA THR A 104 -11.69 -4.70 10.56
C THR A 104 -11.03 -3.98 9.39
N SER A 105 -10.64 -4.68 8.33
CA SER A 105 -9.97 -4.09 7.16
C SER A 105 -10.91 -4.04 5.96
N ALA A 106 -10.99 -2.87 5.33
CA ALA A 106 -11.72 -2.70 4.07
C ALA A 106 -10.86 -3.01 2.83
N LEU A 107 -9.54 -3.15 2.98
CA LEU A 107 -8.58 -3.29 1.88
C LEU A 107 -7.47 -4.31 2.20
N PRO A 108 -7.79 -5.54 2.64
CA PRO A 108 -6.78 -6.49 3.10
C PRO A 108 -5.77 -6.88 2.01
N ALA A 109 -6.21 -7.00 0.75
CA ALA A 109 -5.32 -7.32 -0.37
C ALA A 109 -4.29 -6.21 -0.65
N VAL A 110 -4.64 -4.95 -0.33
CA VAL A 110 -3.75 -3.79 -0.44
C VAL A 110 -2.81 -3.73 0.77
N CYS A 111 -3.35 -3.81 1.99
CA CYS A 111 -2.58 -3.69 3.23
C CYS A 111 -1.47 -4.74 3.33
N GLY A 112 -1.75 -6.00 2.97
CA GLY A 112 -0.75 -7.07 2.94
C GLY A 112 0.44 -6.79 2.01
N ARG A 113 0.27 -5.94 0.98
CA ARG A 113 1.31 -5.55 0.03
C ARG A 113 2.10 -4.32 0.46
N VAL A 114 1.43 -3.30 1.01
CA VAL A 114 2.02 -1.95 1.13
C VAL A 114 2.31 -1.49 2.56
N CYS A 115 1.75 -2.16 3.57
CA CYS A 115 2.01 -1.80 4.97
C CYS A 115 3.50 -1.96 5.31
N PRO A 116 4.12 -1.03 6.06
CA PRO A 116 5.46 -1.23 6.60
C PRO A 116 5.38 -2.13 7.84
N GLN A 117 5.21 -3.45 7.64
CA GLN A 117 4.96 -4.39 8.73
C GLN A 117 6.09 -4.39 9.78
N GLU A 118 7.32 -4.11 9.36
CA GLU A 118 8.51 -3.97 10.20
C GLU A 118 8.42 -2.82 11.22
N ARG A 119 7.49 -1.88 11.03
CA ARG A 119 7.16 -0.80 11.98
C ARG A 119 5.77 -0.96 12.62
N GLN A 120 5.04 -2.01 12.28
CA GLN A 120 3.65 -2.23 12.67
C GLN A 120 3.49 -3.63 13.33
N CYS A 121 2.59 -4.46 12.80
CA CYS A 121 2.20 -5.75 13.39
C CYS A 121 3.37 -6.70 13.59
N GLU A 122 4.30 -6.78 12.63
CA GLU A 122 5.45 -7.69 12.72
C GLU A 122 6.52 -7.18 13.69
N SER A 123 6.64 -5.86 13.87
CA SER A 123 7.53 -5.25 14.88
C SER A 123 7.18 -5.67 16.31
N LYS A 124 5.90 -5.95 16.58
CA LYS A 124 5.37 -6.34 17.89
C LYS A 124 5.24 -7.85 18.08
N CYS A 125 5.60 -8.66 17.09
CA CYS A 125 5.53 -10.11 17.19
C CYS A 125 6.46 -10.64 18.29
N ILE A 126 6.00 -11.63 19.07
CA ILE A 126 6.77 -12.23 20.18
C ILE A 126 8.11 -12.85 19.73
N TYR A 127 8.22 -13.25 18.47
CA TYR A 127 9.44 -13.77 17.86
C TYR A 127 10.62 -12.78 17.96
N ASN A 128 10.37 -11.47 17.92
CA ASN A 128 11.43 -10.47 18.08
C ASN A 128 12.06 -10.53 19.49
N ARG A 129 11.26 -10.78 20.55
CA ARG A 129 11.79 -11.01 21.91
C ARG A 129 12.61 -12.30 22.00
N MET A 130 12.31 -13.27 21.14
CA MET A 130 13.05 -14.52 21.02
C MET A 130 14.29 -14.40 20.10
N LYS A 131 14.58 -13.19 19.57
CA LYS A 131 15.64 -12.94 18.58
C LYS A 131 15.51 -13.82 17.33
N LYS A 132 14.27 -14.05 16.88
CA LYS A 132 13.94 -14.79 15.66
C LYS A 132 13.14 -13.88 14.73
N ALA A 133 13.19 -14.16 13.42
CA ALA A 133 12.37 -13.45 12.45
C ALA A 133 10.87 -13.56 12.80
N PRO A 134 10.09 -12.47 12.71
CA PRO A 134 8.68 -12.49 13.09
C PRO A 134 7.86 -13.40 12.17
N VAL A 135 6.61 -13.70 12.56
CA VAL A 135 5.65 -14.30 11.62
C VAL A 135 5.42 -13.30 10.48
N ALA A 136 5.39 -13.77 9.23
CA ALA A 136 5.18 -12.95 8.05
C ALA A 136 3.71 -12.57 7.87
N ILE A 137 3.19 -11.76 8.80
CA ILE A 137 1.77 -11.38 8.89
C ILE A 137 1.30 -10.72 7.60
N GLY A 138 2.08 -9.81 7.02
CA GLY A 138 1.70 -9.15 5.76
C GLY A 138 1.57 -10.11 4.58
N TYR A 139 2.47 -11.10 4.51
CA TYR A 139 2.44 -12.12 3.45
C TYR A 139 1.23 -13.04 3.60
N LEU A 140 0.88 -13.41 4.85
CA LEU A 140 -0.31 -14.23 5.14
C LEU A 140 -1.61 -13.44 4.91
N GLU A 141 -1.65 -12.15 5.24
CA GLU A 141 -2.79 -11.27 4.94
C GLU A 141 -3.02 -11.18 3.44
N ARG A 142 -1.95 -10.92 2.67
CA ARG A 142 -1.99 -10.94 1.20
C ARG A 142 -2.51 -12.28 0.68
N PHE A 143 -1.95 -13.39 1.14
CA PHE A 143 -2.34 -14.72 0.69
C PHE A 143 -3.83 -14.99 0.92
N ALA A 144 -4.35 -14.71 2.11
CA ALA A 144 -5.76 -14.94 2.44
C ALA A 144 -6.69 -14.09 1.56
N ALA A 145 -6.34 -12.82 1.33
CA ALA A 145 -7.12 -11.94 0.48
C ALA A 145 -7.10 -12.38 -1.00
N ASP A 146 -5.93 -12.71 -1.53
CA ASP A 146 -5.76 -13.18 -2.92
C ASP A 146 -6.50 -14.51 -3.14
N ALA A 147 -6.43 -15.46 -2.20
CA ALA A 147 -7.13 -16.74 -2.27
C ALA A 147 -8.66 -16.57 -2.26
N ALA A 148 -9.18 -15.67 -1.42
CA ALA A 148 -10.60 -15.37 -1.39
C ALA A 148 -11.08 -14.71 -2.69
N ASN A 149 -10.33 -13.77 -3.23
CA ASN A 149 -10.66 -13.12 -4.50
C ASN A 149 -10.67 -14.12 -5.67
N ALA A 150 -9.76 -15.09 -5.69
CA ALA A 150 -9.74 -16.14 -6.70
C ALA A 150 -10.96 -17.08 -6.60
N ALA A 151 -11.47 -17.34 -5.38
CA ALA A 151 -12.63 -18.19 -5.14
C ALA A 151 -13.97 -17.45 -5.37
N ALA A 152 -14.02 -16.14 -5.12
CA ALA A 152 -15.23 -15.33 -5.10
C ALA A 152 -15.76 -14.92 -6.50
N LYS A 153 -15.70 -15.80 -7.51
CA LYS A 153 -16.35 -15.56 -8.82
C LYS A 153 -17.89 -15.48 -8.67
N GLY A 154 -18.42 -14.37 -8.16
CA GLY A 154 -19.82 -13.98 -8.29
C GLY A 154 -20.66 -13.88 -7.02
N GLU A 155 -20.13 -14.06 -5.81
CA GLU A 155 -20.96 -14.01 -4.59
C GLU A 155 -20.36 -13.11 -3.51
N THR A 156 -20.84 -11.87 -3.44
CA THR A 156 -20.76 -11.05 -2.23
C THR A 156 -22.16 -10.92 -1.66
N SER A 157 -22.44 -11.65 -0.59
CA SER A 157 -23.66 -11.44 0.19
C SER A 157 -23.52 -10.15 0.99
N VAL A 158 -24.38 -9.17 0.69
CA VAL A 158 -24.46 -7.93 1.46
C VAL A 158 -25.55 -8.13 2.50
N ALA A 159 -25.17 -8.32 3.75
CA ALA A 159 -26.12 -8.16 4.86
C ALA A 159 -26.47 -6.66 4.94
N ALA A 160 -27.72 -6.32 4.61
CA ALA A 160 -28.20 -4.94 4.63
C ALA A 160 -28.35 -4.45 6.08
N GLY A 161 -27.75 -3.31 6.40
CA GLY A 161 -27.92 -2.62 7.67
C GLY A 161 -29.36 -2.09 7.86
N SER A 162 -29.70 -1.74 9.10
CA SER A 162 -31.05 -1.34 9.53
C SER A 162 -31.31 0.18 9.47
N VAL A 163 -30.42 0.97 8.87
CA VAL A 163 -30.64 2.41 8.67
C VAL A 163 -31.70 2.59 7.59
N PRO A 164 -32.65 3.54 7.71
CA PRO A 164 -33.61 3.79 6.65
C PRO A 164 -32.89 4.13 5.33
N ASP A 165 -33.23 3.45 4.24
CA ASP A 165 -32.68 3.56 2.87
C ASP A 165 -32.54 5.00 2.30
N ALA A 166 -33.04 6.02 3.00
CA ALA A 166 -33.18 7.39 2.53
C ALA A 166 -32.02 8.34 2.89
N VAL A 167 -31.11 7.99 3.82
CA VAL A 167 -30.08 8.95 4.27
C VAL A 167 -28.82 8.90 3.38
N LYS A 168 -28.58 9.98 2.65
CA LYS A 168 -27.40 10.14 1.77
C LYS A 168 -26.19 10.71 2.51
N VAL A 169 -25.00 10.17 2.24
CA VAL A 169 -23.71 10.68 2.73
C VAL A 169 -22.75 10.87 1.56
N ALA A 170 -22.10 12.03 1.52
CA ALA A 170 -21.08 12.37 0.53
C ALA A 170 -19.69 12.05 1.06
N VAL A 171 -18.84 11.48 0.21
CA VAL A 171 -17.43 11.20 0.48
C VAL A 171 -16.60 11.93 -0.56
N VAL A 172 -15.69 12.80 -0.13
CA VAL A 172 -14.83 13.60 -1.01
C VAL A 172 -13.44 12.97 -1.06
N GLY A 173 -13.11 12.36 -2.20
CA GLY A 173 -11.86 11.63 -2.45
C GLY A 173 -12.04 10.12 -2.35
N SER A 174 -11.52 9.40 -3.36
CA SER A 174 -11.61 7.93 -3.46
C SER A 174 -10.34 7.19 -3.03
N GLY A 175 -9.48 7.84 -2.22
CA GLY A 175 -8.33 7.18 -1.62
C GLY A 175 -8.72 6.17 -0.53
N PRO A 176 -7.74 5.49 0.09
CA PRO A 176 -7.99 4.44 1.09
C PRO A 176 -8.94 4.86 2.21
N ALA A 177 -8.83 6.10 2.71
CA ALA A 177 -9.70 6.64 3.74
C ALA A 177 -11.15 6.76 3.27
N GLY A 178 -11.38 7.30 2.07
CA GLY A 178 -12.70 7.44 1.47
C GLY A 178 -13.36 6.10 1.18
N LEU A 179 -12.61 5.15 0.60
CA LEU A 179 -13.10 3.79 0.33
C LEU A 179 -13.47 3.05 1.62
N SER A 180 -12.64 3.15 2.66
CA SER A 180 -12.90 2.51 3.95
C SER A 180 -14.14 3.09 4.63
N PHE A 181 -14.26 4.42 4.65
CA PHE A 181 -15.44 5.11 5.18
C PHE A 181 -16.70 4.74 4.39
N ALA A 182 -16.62 4.73 3.05
CA ALA A 182 -17.73 4.38 2.19
C ALA A 182 -18.25 2.96 2.45
N GLY A 183 -17.35 1.97 2.52
CA GLY A 183 -17.73 0.59 2.84
C GLY A 183 -18.34 0.44 4.24
N ALA A 184 -17.79 1.14 5.24
CA ALA A 184 -18.36 1.11 6.59
C ALA A 184 -19.78 1.71 6.63
N MET A 185 -20.00 2.84 5.96
CA MET A 185 -21.31 3.48 5.90
C MET A 185 -22.32 2.69 5.06
N ALA A 186 -21.90 2.08 3.96
CA ALA A 186 -22.75 1.21 3.15
C ALA A 186 -23.25 0.00 3.95
N ARG A 187 -22.38 -0.66 4.73
CA ARG A 187 -22.77 -1.76 5.64
C ARG A 187 -23.75 -1.34 6.73
N LEU A 188 -23.73 -0.08 7.15
CA LEU A 188 -24.72 0.46 8.08
C LEU A 188 -26.08 0.74 7.40
N GLY A 189 -26.15 0.75 6.06
CA GLY A 189 -27.37 1.01 5.29
C GLY A 189 -27.50 2.45 4.77
N TYR A 190 -26.44 3.26 4.80
CA TYR A 190 -26.47 4.60 4.23
C TYR A 190 -26.33 4.56 2.70
N LYS A 191 -26.95 5.51 2.00
CA LYS A 191 -26.72 5.73 0.58
C LYS A 191 -25.44 6.57 0.39
N VAL A 192 -24.35 5.92 -0.02
CA VAL A 192 -23.03 6.56 -0.10
C VAL A 192 -22.70 6.97 -1.52
N HIS A 193 -22.28 8.23 -1.69
CA HIS A 193 -21.76 8.75 -2.96
C HIS A 193 -20.33 9.25 -2.77
N VAL A 194 -19.39 8.72 -3.56
CA VAL A 194 -17.96 9.06 -3.53
C VAL A 194 -17.62 9.94 -4.73
N PHE A 195 -17.20 11.17 -4.46
CA PHE A 195 -16.77 12.15 -5.45
C PHE A 195 -15.24 12.10 -5.59
N GLU A 196 -14.76 11.89 -6.80
CA GLU A 196 -13.33 11.80 -7.11
C GLU A 196 -12.94 12.83 -8.17
N ALA A 197 -11.85 13.55 -7.92
CA ALA A 197 -11.35 14.59 -8.81
C ALA A 197 -10.78 14.01 -10.11
N LEU A 198 -10.12 12.86 -10.03
CA LEU A 198 -9.52 12.17 -11.18
C LEU A 198 -10.54 11.32 -11.93
N HIS A 199 -10.13 10.82 -13.11
CA HIS A 199 -10.95 9.93 -13.93
C HIS A 199 -10.97 8.49 -13.43
N GLU A 200 -10.02 8.11 -12.57
CA GLU A 200 -9.91 6.79 -11.94
C GLU A 200 -10.15 6.84 -10.43
N ILE A 201 -10.74 5.78 -9.89
CA ILE A 201 -11.06 5.62 -8.47
C ILE A 201 -9.90 4.90 -7.76
N GLY A 202 -9.49 5.36 -6.58
CA GLY A 202 -8.49 4.70 -5.73
C GLY A 202 -7.38 5.61 -5.19
N GLY A 203 -7.31 6.86 -5.67
CA GLY A 203 -6.30 7.82 -5.23
C GLY A 203 -4.87 7.30 -5.41
N VAL A 204 -4.06 7.40 -4.34
CA VAL A 204 -2.63 7.00 -4.38
C VAL A 204 -2.43 5.52 -4.77
N LEU A 205 -3.44 4.68 -4.57
CA LEU A 205 -3.40 3.26 -4.96
C LEU A 205 -3.34 3.07 -6.48
N LYS A 206 -3.82 4.05 -7.26
CA LYS A 206 -3.80 4.05 -8.74
C LYS A 206 -2.73 4.95 -9.31
N TYR A 207 -2.67 6.22 -8.88
CA TYR A 207 -1.75 7.19 -9.49
C TYR A 207 -0.34 7.17 -8.87
N GLY A 208 -0.20 6.68 -7.64
CA GLY A 208 1.04 6.79 -6.86
C GLY A 208 1.84 5.49 -6.82
N ILE A 209 1.25 4.44 -6.28
CA ILE A 209 1.91 3.14 -6.10
C ILE A 209 1.97 2.42 -7.46
N PRO A 210 3.15 2.05 -7.98
CA PRO A 210 3.26 1.39 -9.28
C PRO A 210 2.73 -0.05 -9.28
N GLU A 211 2.34 -0.53 -10.46
CA GLU A 211 1.78 -1.89 -10.67
C GLU A 211 2.72 -3.01 -10.22
N PHE A 212 4.04 -2.81 -10.31
CA PHE A 212 5.03 -3.80 -9.86
C PHE A 212 5.05 -3.98 -8.33
N ARG A 213 4.34 -3.13 -7.57
CA ARG A 213 4.19 -3.19 -6.11
C ARG A 213 2.74 -3.41 -5.68
N LEU A 214 1.80 -2.77 -6.36
CA LEU A 214 0.36 -2.93 -6.15
C LEU A 214 -0.36 -3.00 -7.50
N PRO A 215 -0.74 -4.19 -7.96
CA PRO A 215 -1.45 -4.32 -9.23
C PRO A 215 -2.79 -3.60 -9.21
N ASN A 216 -3.10 -2.89 -10.29
CA ASN A 216 -4.36 -2.16 -10.44
C ASN A 216 -5.59 -3.08 -10.29
N SER A 217 -5.50 -4.31 -10.78
CA SER A 217 -6.54 -5.33 -10.67
C SER A 217 -6.88 -5.70 -9.23
N VAL A 218 -5.93 -5.63 -8.31
CA VAL A 218 -6.17 -5.86 -6.87
C VAL A 218 -7.03 -4.73 -6.30
N VAL A 219 -6.75 -3.49 -6.70
CA VAL A 219 -7.52 -2.32 -6.27
C VAL A 219 -8.92 -2.34 -6.87
N ASP A 220 -9.06 -2.77 -8.13
CA ASP A 220 -10.34 -2.85 -8.83
C ASP A 220 -11.31 -3.82 -8.16
N VAL A 221 -10.83 -4.98 -7.71
CA VAL A 221 -11.67 -5.95 -6.99
C VAL A 221 -12.29 -5.35 -5.72
N GLU A 222 -11.52 -4.56 -4.96
CA GLU A 222 -12.03 -3.91 -3.75
C GLU A 222 -13.05 -2.80 -4.09
N ILE A 223 -12.81 -2.04 -5.15
CA ILE A 223 -13.74 -1.00 -5.62
C ILE A 223 -15.03 -1.63 -6.14
N ASP A 224 -14.95 -2.73 -6.89
CA ASP A 224 -16.11 -3.45 -7.41
C ASP A 224 -16.93 -4.09 -6.28
N SER A 225 -16.27 -4.58 -5.22
CA SER A 225 -16.98 -5.01 -4.00
C SER A 225 -17.77 -3.88 -3.36
N LEU A 226 -17.22 -2.65 -3.33
CA LEU A 226 -17.94 -1.47 -2.82
C LEU A 226 -19.10 -1.08 -3.73
N ARG A 227 -18.94 -1.16 -5.06
CA ARG A 227 -20.04 -0.96 -6.01
C ARG A 227 -21.16 -1.97 -5.79
N ALA A 228 -20.82 -3.24 -5.58
CA ALA A 228 -21.79 -4.30 -5.26
C ALA A 228 -22.52 -4.07 -3.93
N GLN A 229 -21.89 -3.35 -2.99
CA GLN A 229 -22.51 -2.87 -1.74
C GLN A 229 -23.38 -1.61 -1.92
N GLY A 230 -23.55 -1.11 -3.15
CA GLY A 230 -24.38 0.06 -3.47
C GLY A 230 -23.68 1.40 -3.34
N VAL A 231 -22.35 1.43 -3.21
CA VAL A 231 -21.59 2.69 -3.24
C VAL A 231 -21.56 3.25 -4.66
N GLU A 232 -22.00 4.50 -4.81
CA GLU A 232 -21.98 5.21 -6.09
C GLU A 232 -20.68 6.03 -6.24
N PHE A 233 -19.96 5.87 -7.34
CA PHE A 233 -18.71 6.60 -7.62
C PHE A 233 -18.91 7.64 -8.72
N MET A 234 -18.41 8.85 -8.48
CA MET A 234 -18.54 10.02 -9.35
C MET A 234 -17.13 10.57 -9.68
N PRO A 235 -16.44 9.98 -10.67
CA PRO A 235 -15.14 10.48 -11.11
C PRO A 235 -15.27 11.83 -11.84
N ASN A 236 -14.14 12.50 -12.07
CA ASN A 236 -14.06 13.81 -12.73
C ASN A 236 -14.86 14.93 -12.02
N CYS A 237 -15.08 14.80 -10.71
CA CYS A 237 -15.80 15.77 -9.90
C CYS A 237 -14.86 16.38 -8.84
N VAL A 238 -14.43 17.61 -9.09
CA VAL A 238 -13.56 18.35 -8.17
C VAL A 238 -14.44 19.13 -7.20
N ILE A 239 -14.61 18.62 -5.98
CA ILE A 239 -15.32 19.36 -4.92
C ILE A 239 -14.55 20.65 -4.57
N GLY A 240 -15.24 21.78 -4.55
CA GLY A 240 -14.70 23.13 -4.50
C GLY A 240 -14.52 23.80 -5.87
N LYS A 241 -14.80 23.09 -6.97
CA LYS A 241 -14.78 23.63 -8.35
C LYS A 241 -16.00 23.19 -9.16
N THR A 242 -16.18 21.89 -9.35
CA THR A 242 -17.32 21.29 -10.05
C THR A 242 -18.60 21.41 -9.24
N LEU A 243 -18.52 21.11 -7.93
CA LEU A 243 -19.58 21.27 -6.94
C LEU A 243 -18.98 21.84 -5.66
N GLY A 244 -19.69 22.74 -4.99
CA GLY A 244 -19.37 23.27 -3.68
C GLY A 244 -19.98 22.46 -2.53
N TYR A 245 -19.70 22.89 -1.30
CA TYR A 245 -20.34 22.31 -0.12
C TYR A 245 -21.86 22.54 -0.12
N ASP A 246 -22.30 23.75 -0.45
CA ASP A 246 -23.72 24.10 -0.46
C ASP A 246 -24.49 23.27 -1.49
N ASP A 247 -23.92 23.04 -2.68
CA ASP A 247 -24.50 22.15 -3.70
C ASP A 247 -24.75 20.74 -3.13
N LEU A 248 -23.79 20.18 -2.39
CA LEU A 248 -23.96 18.86 -1.76
C LEU A 248 -25.10 18.88 -0.73
N MET A 249 -25.21 19.93 0.08
CA MET A 249 -26.30 20.04 1.04
C MET A 249 -27.67 20.17 0.34
N GLU A 250 -27.76 20.95 -0.73
CA GLU A 250 -28.96 21.10 -1.56
C GLU A 250 -29.36 19.81 -2.28
N MET A 251 -28.39 18.98 -2.69
CA MET A 251 -28.61 17.62 -3.23
C MET A 251 -29.14 16.61 -2.19
N GLY A 252 -29.28 17.04 -0.93
CA GLY A 252 -29.86 16.27 0.17
C GLY A 252 -28.87 15.38 0.92
N PHE A 253 -27.56 15.63 0.78
CA PHE A 253 -26.56 14.95 1.59
C PHE A 253 -26.65 15.41 3.06
N ARG A 254 -26.67 14.46 3.99
CA ARG A 254 -26.78 14.75 5.43
C ARG A 254 -25.44 14.91 6.14
N GLY A 255 -24.37 14.51 5.49
CA GLY A 255 -23.01 14.64 5.98
C GLY A 255 -22.00 14.50 4.85
N VAL A 256 -20.84 15.10 5.06
CA VAL A 256 -19.71 15.10 4.13
C VAL A 256 -18.48 14.59 4.87
N PHE A 257 -17.88 13.51 4.38
CA PHE A 257 -16.57 13.04 4.83
C PHE A 257 -15.49 13.50 3.84
N VAL A 258 -14.45 14.16 4.31
CA VAL A 258 -13.37 14.68 3.47
C VAL A 258 -12.13 13.81 3.62
N GLY A 259 -11.81 13.06 2.57
CA GLY A 259 -10.67 12.15 2.46
C GLY A 259 -9.78 12.45 1.25
N SER A 260 -9.60 13.74 0.92
CA SER A 260 -8.84 14.21 -0.27
C SER A 260 -7.33 13.98 -0.19
N GLY A 261 -6.80 13.64 0.99
CA GLY A 261 -5.38 13.33 1.19
C GLY A 261 -4.45 14.55 1.10
N ALA A 262 -3.16 14.29 0.94
CA ALA A 262 -2.10 15.30 0.87
C ALA A 262 -1.34 15.24 -0.47
N GLY A 263 -2.06 15.52 -1.57
CA GLY A 263 -1.56 15.32 -2.93
C GLY A 263 -0.71 16.47 -3.51
N LEU A 264 -0.55 17.60 -2.81
CA LEU A 264 0.23 18.73 -3.30
C LEU A 264 1.74 18.48 -3.13
N PRO A 265 2.55 18.53 -4.21
CA PRO A 265 3.98 18.33 -4.12
C PRO A 265 4.66 19.51 -3.41
N ARG A 266 5.81 19.25 -2.78
CA ARG A 266 6.71 20.28 -2.24
C ARG A 266 8.01 20.28 -3.03
N PHE A 267 8.34 21.44 -3.58
CA PHE A 267 9.67 21.72 -4.13
C PHE A 267 10.57 22.30 -3.03
N MET A 268 11.88 22.16 -3.19
CA MET A 268 12.88 22.56 -2.19
C MET A 268 13.13 24.07 -2.16
N GLY A 269 12.77 24.79 -3.22
CA GLY A 269 13.03 26.22 -3.36
C GLY A 269 14.49 26.53 -3.70
N ILE A 270 15.19 25.62 -4.38
CA ILE A 270 16.61 25.78 -4.73
C ILE A 270 16.78 26.26 -6.18
N PRO A 271 17.88 26.95 -6.52
CA PRO A 271 18.13 27.40 -7.88
C PRO A 271 18.09 26.23 -8.89
N GLY A 272 17.46 26.48 -10.05
CA GLY A 272 17.39 25.51 -11.16
C GLY A 272 16.23 24.51 -11.11
N GLU A 273 15.31 24.59 -10.14
CA GLU A 273 14.15 23.67 -10.04
C GLU A 273 13.19 23.70 -11.23
N ASN A 274 13.24 24.74 -12.06
CA ASN A 274 12.39 24.90 -13.23
C ASN A 274 13.04 24.42 -14.54
N PHE A 275 14.22 23.79 -14.50
CA PHE A 275 14.85 23.25 -15.71
C PHE A 275 14.06 22.09 -16.30
N VAL A 276 14.06 21.97 -17.62
CA VAL A 276 13.45 20.84 -18.33
C VAL A 276 14.10 19.54 -17.87
N GLY A 277 13.29 18.59 -17.41
CA GLY A 277 13.74 17.31 -16.84
C GLY A 277 13.69 17.25 -15.32
N VAL A 278 13.50 18.39 -14.63
CA VAL A 278 13.11 18.41 -13.21
C VAL A 278 11.59 18.29 -13.11
N MET A 279 11.11 17.38 -12.28
CA MET A 279 9.68 17.17 -12.05
C MET A 279 9.43 16.66 -10.64
N SER A 280 8.23 16.89 -10.12
CA SER A 280 7.81 16.25 -8.87
C SER A 280 7.59 14.75 -9.08
N SER A 281 7.84 13.93 -8.04
CA SER A 281 7.45 12.52 -8.08
C SER A 281 5.96 12.34 -8.32
N ASN A 282 5.12 13.25 -7.82
CA ASN A 282 3.67 13.22 -8.06
C ASN A 282 3.37 13.29 -9.56
N GLU A 283 3.97 14.24 -10.28
CA GLU A 283 3.82 14.32 -11.73
C GLU A 283 4.37 13.08 -12.43
N TYR A 284 5.60 12.67 -12.10
CA TYR A 284 6.27 11.55 -12.73
C TYR A 284 5.48 10.25 -12.61
N LEU A 285 5.08 9.89 -11.39
CA LEU A 285 4.32 8.68 -11.10
C LEU A 285 2.90 8.77 -11.66
N THR A 286 2.24 9.94 -11.61
CA THR A 286 0.92 10.10 -12.25
C THR A 286 1.00 9.87 -13.76
N ARG A 287 2.01 10.43 -14.44
CA ARG A 287 2.23 10.20 -15.88
C ARG A 287 2.37 8.71 -16.17
N VAL A 288 3.21 8.00 -15.42
CA VAL A 288 3.50 6.58 -15.70
C VAL A 288 2.36 5.67 -15.28
N ASN A 289 1.86 5.80 -14.05
CA ASN A 289 0.91 4.87 -13.45
C ASN A 289 -0.53 5.12 -13.92
N LEU A 290 -0.98 6.38 -13.88
CA LEU A 290 -2.36 6.74 -14.23
C LEU A 290 -2.51 6.95 -15.73
N MET A 291 -1.56 7.67 -16.36
CA MET A 291 -1.66 8.04 -17.78
C MET A 291 -0.93 7.07 -18.72
N GLY A 292 -0.40 5.95 -18.21
CA GLY A 292 0.30 4.93 -19.00
C GLY A 292 1.53 5.41 -19.77
N ALA A 293 2.13 6.54 -19.38
CA ALA A 293 3.20 7.16 -20.13
C ALA A 293 4.41 6.22 -20.29
N GLY A 294 4.93 6.13 -21.51
CA GLY A 294 6.03 5.24 -21.85
C GLY A 294 5.62 3.85 -22.35
N ARG A 295 4.32 3.52 -22.31
CA ARG A 295 3.75 2.30 -22.90
C ARG A 295 3.25 2.58 -24.33
N PRO A 296 3.36 1.61 -25.27
CA PRO A 296 2.78 1.76 -26.61
C PRO A 296 1.27 2.01 -26.54
N GLY A 297 0.75 2.90 -27.40
CA GLY A 297 -0.69 3.20 -27.50
C GLY A 297 -1.20 4.28 -26.55
N TRP A 298 -0.37 4.82 -25.65
CA TRP A 298 -0.73 5.91 -24.74
C TRP A 298 -0.24 7.28 -25.24
N ALA A 299 -1.09 8.31 -25.11
CA ALA A 299 -0.80 9.65 -25.63
C ALA A 299 0.12 10.48 -24.72
N THR A 300 0.14 10.21 -23.42
CA THR A 300 0.89 11.03 -22.45
C THR A 300 2.40 10.77 -22.56
N PRO A 301 3.21 11.81 -22.80
CA PRO A 301 4.66 11.66 -22.82
C PRO A 301 5.24 11.66 -21.40
N VAL A 302 6.43 11.09 -21.27
CA VAL A 302 7.28 11.21 -20.07
C VAL A 302 8.74 11.29 -20.50
N ILE A 303 9.50 12.15 -19.83
CA ILE A 303 10.92 12.35 -20.12
C ILE A 303 11.68 11.08 -19.71
N LYS A 304 12.45 10.53 -20.64
CA LYS A 304 13.38 9.43 -20.39
C LYS A 304 14.79 9.98 -20.23
N GLY A 305 15.40 9.75 -19.07
CA GLY A 305 16.77 10.15 -18.78
C GLY A 305 17.70 8.95 -18.76
N ARG A 306 18.90 9.08 -19.35
CA ARG A 306 19.97 8.06 -19.22
C ARG A 306 20.47 7.95 -17.78
N ARG A 307 20.59 9.10 -17.10
CA ARG A 307 20.96 9.21 -15.68
C ARG A 307 19.86 9.96 -14.96
N VAL A 308 19.25 9.34 -13.97
CA VAL A 308 18.14 9.90 -13.19
C VAL A 308 18.56 10.05 -11.75
N ALA A 309 18.29 11.20 -11.14
CA ALA A 309 18.43 11.42 -9.71
C ALA A 309 17.05 11.62 -9.09
N VAL A 310 16.77 10.92 -8.00
CA VAL A 310 15.54 11.03 -7.22
C VAL A 310 15.89 11.54 -5.84
N ILE A 311 15.23 12.61 -5.40
CA ILE A 311 15.53 13.27 -4.13
C ILE A 311 14.53 12.80 -3.06
N GLY A 312 15.04 12.20 -1.98
CA GLY A 312 14.23 11.68 -0.89
C GLY A 312 14.63 10.26 -0.46
N GLY A 313 13.98 9.74 0.58
CA GLY A 313 14.26 8.39 1.13
C GLY A 313 13.01 7.59 1.49
N GLY A 314 11.82 8.08 1.13
CA GLY A 314 10.54 7.40 1.38
C GLY A 314 10.09 6.50 0.23
N ASN A 315 8.94 5.85 0.40
CA ASN A 315 8.38 4.95 -0.63
C ASN A 315 8.18 5.65 -1.98
N THR A 316 7.74 6.91 -1.99
CA THR A 316 7.63 7.70 -3.23
C THR A 316 8.96 7.81 -3.98
N ALA A 317 10.09 7.91 -3.26
CA ALA A 317 11.41 7.95 -3.86
C ALA A 317 11.81 6.57 -4.42
N MET A 318 11.53 5.49 -3.67
CA MET A 318 11.79 4.12 -4.14
C MET A 318 10.97 3.79 -5.40
N ASP A 319 9.68 4.10 -5.37
CA ASP A 319 8.77 3.91 -6.51
C ASP A 319 9.27 4.71 -7.72
N SER A 320 9.68 5.98 -7.54
CA SER A 320 10.24 6.80 -8.61
C SER A 320 11.53 6.22 -9.18
N CYS A 321 12.44 5.74 -8.32
CA CYS A 321 13.71 5.12 -8.76
C CYS A 321 13.47 3.86 -9.60
N ARG A 322 12.63 2.97 -9.09
CA ARG A 322 12.34 1.67 -9.70
C ARG A 322 11.53 1.81 -10.99
N THR A 323 10.66 2.81 -11.06
CA THR A 323 10.00 3.23 -12.30
C THR A 323 11.01 3.77 -13.31
N ALA A 324 11.96 4.61 -12.90
CA ALA A 324 13.00 5.12 -13.80
C ALA A 324 13.86 4.01 -14.41
N ARG A 325 14.20 2.97 -13.63
CA ARG A 325 14.88 1.77 -14.13
C ARG A 325 14.06 1.08 -15.23
N ARG A 326 12.77 0.87 -15.00
CA ARG A 326 11.84 0.28 -15.99
C ARG A 326 11.63 1.13 -17.23
N MET A 327 11.81 2.45 -17.11
CA MET A 327 11.76 3.38 -18.24
C MET A 327 13.05 3.43 -19.07
N GLY A 328 14.05 2.60 -18.71
CA GLY A 328 15.30 2.44 -19.47
C GLY A 328 16.43 3.38 -19.02
N ALA A 329 16.35 3.96 -17.82
CA ALA A 329 17.47 4.73 -17.28
C ALA A 329 18.66 3.80 -17.03
N GLU A 330 19.83 4.13 -17.56
CA GLU A 330 21.07 3.35 -17.38
C GLU A 330 21.60 3.44 -15.95
N GLU A 331 21.50 4.63 -15.34
CA GLU A 331 21.88 4.87 -13.95
C GLU A 331 20.76 5.61 -13.23
N VAL A 332 20.40 5.11 -12.04
CA VAL A 332 19.43 5.76 -11.17
C VAL A 332 20.08 5.96 -9.81
N TYR A 333 20.01 7.19 -9.32
CA TYR A 333 20.56 7.60 -8.04
C TYR A 333 19.43 8.01 -7.11
N ILE A 334 19.42 7.48 -5.90
CA ILE A 334 18.67 8.09 -4.81
C ILE A 334 19.60 9.03 -4.05
N VAL A 335 19.15 10.27 -3.84
CA VAL A 335 19.87 11.31 -3.08
C VAL A 335 19.08 11.57 -1.82
N TYR A 336 19.67 11.20 -0.68
CA TYR A 336 19.01 11.27 0.61
C TYR A 336 19.89 11.97 1.64
N ARG A 337 19.29 12.94 2.34
CA ARG A 337 20.00 13.81 3.29
C ARG A 337 20.40 13.16 4.61
N ARG A 338 19.87 11.96 4.93
CA ARG A 338 20.20 11.18 6.14
C ARG A 338 20.90 9.86 5.76
N GLY A 339 21.21 9.03 6.74
CA GLY A 339 21.75 7.69 6.53
C GLY A 339 20.69 6.70 6.02
N GLU A 340 21.14 5.49 5.72
CA GLU A 340 20.25 4.44 5.22
C GLU A 340 19.29 3.94 6.31
N GLU A 341 19.76 3.85 7.56
CA GLU A 341 18.96 3.41 8.72
C GLU A 341 17.79 4.37 9.02
N GLU A 342 17.93 5.65 8.70
CA GLU A 342 16.88 6.66 8.86
C GLU A 342 15.86 6.67 7.71
N MET A 343 16.04 5.87 6.66
CA MET A 343 15.14 5.88 5.52
C MET A 343 13.70 5.53 5.95
N PRO A 344 12.70 6.37 5.61
CA PRO A 344 11.31 6.06 5.94
C PRO A 344 10.66 5.08 4.96
N ALA A 345 11.33 4.70 3.87
CA ALA A 345 10.86 3.68 2.95
C ALA A 345 10.75 2.31 3.64
N ARG A 346 9.84 1.50 3.11
CA ARG A 346 9.66 0.11 3.53
C ARG A 346 10.91 -0.68 3.19
N VAL A 347 11.42 -1.47 4.14
CA VAL A 347 12.72 -2.14 4.03
C VAL A 347 12.80 -3.04 2.80
N GLU A 348 11.72 -3.77 2.51
CA GLU A 348 11.60 -4.62 1.32
C GLU A 348 11.76 -3.82 0.01
N GLU A 349 11.24 -2.59 -0.06
CA GLU A 349 11.36 -1.76 -1.26
C GLU A 349 12.76 -1.15 -1.43
N VAL A 350 13.46 -0.88 -0.33
CA VAL A 350 14.88 -0.47 -0.35
C VAL A 350 15.74 -1.60 -0.90
N LEU A 351 15.52 -2.83 -0.43
CA LEU A 351 16.21 -4.03 -0.93
C LEU A 351 15.93 -4.23 -2.42
N HIS A 352 14.66 -4.18 -2.83
CA HIS A 352 14.30 -4.32 -4.24
C HIS A 352 14.96 -3.26 -5.13
N ALA A 353 15.01 -2.00 -4.68
CA ALA A 353 15.67 -0.93 -5.43
C ALA A 353 17.17 -1.20 -5.61
N LYS A 354 17.86 -1.69 -4.57
CA LYS A 354 19.28 -2.05 -4.64
C LYS A 354 19.54 -3.20 -5.61
N GLU A 355 18.74 -4.27 -5.53
CA GLU A 355 18.81 -5.41 -6.45
C GLU A 355 18.57 -4.99 -7.91
N GLU A 356 17.71 -4.00 -8.14
CA GLU A 356 17.41 -3.43 -9.46
C GLU A 356 18.49 -2.44 -9.97
N GLY A 357 19.56 -2.23 -9.18
CA GLY A 357 20.73 -1.43 -9.55
C GLY A 357 20.65 0.06 -9.22
N VAL A 358 19.72 0.48 -8.35
CA VAL A 358 19.65 1.86 -7.86
C VAL A 358 20.85 2.15 -6.96
N ARG A 359 21.55 3.26 -7.21
CA ARG A 359 22.72 3.71 -6.44
C ARG A 359 22.30 4.67 -5.33
N PHE A 360 22.79 4.44 -4.12
CA PHE A 360 22.38 5.21 -2.93
C PHE A 360 23.44 6.24 -2.57
N LEU A 361 23.07 7.53 -2.69
CA LEU A 361 23.85 8.67 -2.21
C LEU A 361 23.18 9.20 -0.93
N THR A 362 23.41 8.47 0.18
CA THR A 362 23.02 8.89 1.54
C THR A 362 23.94 10.00 2.04
N LEU A 363 23.49 10.77 3.04
CA LEU A 363 24.19 11.96 3.53
C LEU A 363 24.54 12.97 2.42
N HIS A 364 23.63 13.13 1.45
CA HIS A 364 23.74 14.14 0.40
C HIS A 364 22.43 14.92 0.27
N ASN A 365 22.55 16.24 0.09
CA ASN A 365 21.40 17.12 -0.11
C ASN A 365 21.66 18.07 -1.30
N PRO A 366 20.73 18.24 -2.25
CA PRO A 366 20.94 19.16 -3.35
C PRO A 366 20.81 20.61 -2.92
N VAL A 367 21.64 21.46 -3.49
CA VAL A 367 21.65 22.91 -3.25
C VAL A 367 21.43 23.74 -4.52
N GLU A 368 21.64 23.15 -5.70
CA GLU A 368 21.41 23.80 -6.99
C GLU A 368 21.32 22.74 -8.10
N TYR A 369 20.38 22.91 -9.05
CA TYR A 369 20.38 22.22 -10.33
C TYR A 369 21.03 23.11 -11.40
N LEU A 370 21.79 22.51 -12.31
CA LEU A 370 22.51 23.22 -13.37
C LEU A 370 21.93 22.83 -14.73
N GLY A 371 21.60 23.83 -15.54
CA GLY A 371 21.09 23.67 -16.90
C GLY A 371 22.17 23.64 -17.97
N ASP A 372 21.83 23.11 -19.14
CA ASP A 372 22.54 23.36 -20.40
C ASP A 372 22.06 24.65 -21.09
N GLU A 373 22.59 24.94 -22.27
CA GLU A 373 22.25 26.14 -23.06
C GLU A 373 20.79 26.16 -23.53
N GLN A 374 20.12 24.99 -23.54
CA GLN A 374 18.73 24.80 -23.93
C GLN A 374 17.79 24.74 -22.72
N GLY A 375 18.30 24.98 -21.51
CA GLY A 375 17.52 24.97 -20.27
C GLY A 375 17.12 23.57 -19.78
N ARG A 376 17.81 22.50 -20.20
CA ARG A 376 17.62 21.15 -19.67
C ARG A 376 18.58 20.89 -18.52
N VAL A 377 18.12 20.16 -17.51
CA VAL A 377 18.98 19.77 -16.38
C VAL A 377 20.10 18.87 -16.87
N ARG A 378 21.36 19.25 -16.57
CA ARG A 378 22.56 18.49 -16.93
C ARG A 378 23.38 18.01 -15.73
N ALA A 379 23.27 18.71 -14.61
CA ALA A 379 24.00 18.39 -13.39
C ALA A 379 23.27 18.92 -12.14
N MET A 380 23.70 18.46 -10.97
CA MET A 380 23.18 18.88 -9.67
C MET A 380 24.35 19.04 -8.72
N ARG A 381 24.41 20.16 -8.00
CA ARG A 381 25.38 20.38 -6.93
C ARG A 381 24.82 19.80 -5.63
N LEU A 382 25.59 18.90 -5.03
CA LEU A 382 25.26 18.24 -3.78
C LEU A 382 26.14 18.78 -2.64
N GLN A 383 25.52 19.06 -1.51
CA GLN A 383 26.18 19.23 -0.23
C GLN A 383 26.30 17.87 0.45
N ARG A 384 27.49 17.54 0.95
CA ARG A 384 27.69 16.39 1.84
C ARG A 384 27.23 16.75 3.25
N MET A 385 26.52 15.83 3.87
CA MET A 385 25.93 15.99 5.18
C MET A 385 26.65 15.10 6.19
N GLU A 386 26.48 15.43 7.47
CA GLU A 386 26.76 14.54 8.60
C GLU A 386 25.51 14.45 9.46
N LEU A 387 25.30 13.33 10.14
CA LEU A 387 24.18 13.19 11.08
C LEU A 387 24.49 14.02 12.32
N GLY A 388 23.52 14.86 12.71
CA GLY A 388 23.50 15.45 14.04
C GLY A 388 22.75 14.55 15.02
N GLU A 389 22.50 15.08 16.22
CA GLU A 389 21.61 14.44 17.19
C GLU A 389 20.21 14.22 16.60
N PRO A 390 19.49 13.16 17.04
CA PRO A 390 18.09 12.96 16.68
C PRO A 390 17.28 14.23 16.94
N ASP A 391 16.44 14.62 15.98
CA ASP A 391 15.46 15.66 16.22
C ASP A 391 14.39 15.15 17.21
N ALA A 392 13.59 16.05 17.77
CA ALA A 392 12.58 15.71 18.76
C ALA A 392 11.34 15.00 18.16
N SER A 393 11.38 14.55 16.89
CA SER A 393 10.20 14.14 16.12
C SER A 393 10.06 12.64 15.87
#